data_AF-A0A6G2QNP8-F1
#
_entry.id   AF-A0A6G2QNP8-F1
#
_cell.length_a   1.000
_cell.length_b   1.000
_cell.length_c   1.000
_cell.angle_alpha   90.00
_cell.angle_beta   90.00
_cell.angle_gamma   90.00
#
_symmetry.space_group_name_H-M   'P 1'
#
loop_
_entity.id
_entity.type
_entity.pdbx_description
1 polymer ?
#
loop_
_entity_poly.entity_id
_entity_poly.type
_entity_poly.pdbx_seq_one_letter_code
_entity_poly.pdbx_strand_id
1 'polypeptide(L)'
;MSDDVAAARAAAEEQSALTRRPVAPDATAAYGDDPDQLIDFYAPRGPGGPGGPAPVVVVLHGGAWRGPYDRRHISPFAAFLAGRGFAVASVEYRRGPGERGGGDAVAGRWPDTLDDVAAALD
;
A
#
# COMPACT_ATOMS: atom_id res chain seq x y z
N MET A 1 -2.92 2.71 -32.31
CA MET A 1 -2.51 1.58 -31.44
C MET A 1 -3.65 0.57 -31.49
N SER A 2 -3.36 -0.71 -31.75
CA SER A 2 -4.38 -1.77 -31.64
C SER A 2 -4.68 -2.04 -30.18
N ASP A 3 -5.91 -2.47 -29.86
CA ASP A 3 -6.34 -2.83 -28.50
C ASP A 3 -5.44 -3.92 -27.90
N ASP A 4 -4.96 -4.86 -28.72
CA ASP A 4 -4.02 -5.91 -28.28
C ASP A 4 -2.70 -5.35 -27.75
N VAL A 5 -2.17 -4.29 -28.38
CA VAL A 5 -0.91 -3.66 -27.95
C VAL A 5 -1.11 -2.93 -26.63
N ALA A 6 -2.27 -2.29 -26.44
CA ALA A 6 -2.61 -1.63 -25.19
C ALA A 6 -2.80 -2.65 -24.05
N ALA A 7 -3.52 -3.75 -24.30
CA ALA A 7 -3.73 -4.83 -23.34
C ALA A 7 -2.41 -5.51 -22.93
N ALA A 8 -1.53 -5.81 -23.88
CA ALA A 8 -0.22 -6.40 -23.59
C ALA A 8 0.65 -5.47 -22.75
N ARG A 9 0.62 -4.15 -23.02
CA ARG A 9 1.33 -3.16 -22.21
C ARG A 9 0.78 -3.08 -20.79
N ALA A 10 -0.54 -3.04 -20.61
CA ALA A 10 -1.17 -3.00 -19.29
C ALA A 10 -0.80 -4.25 -18.47
N ALA A 11 -0.86 -5.44 -19.08
CA ALA A 11 -0.45 -6.69 -18.43
C ALA A 11 1.04 -6.67 -18.03
N ALA A 12 1.92 -6.14 -18.88
CA ALA A 12 3.34 -6.01 -18.56
C ALA A 12 3.60 -5.00 -17.42
N GLU A 13 2.86 -3.89 -17.39
CA GLU A 13 2.92 -2.89 -16.31
C GLU A 13 2.41 -3.47 -14.98
N GLU A 14 1.30 -4.20 -14.99
CA GLU A 14 0.77 -4.92 -13.82
C GLU A 14 1.76 -5.97 -13.31
N GLN A 15 2.30 -6.82 -14.19
CA GLN A 15 3.30 -7.82 -13.82
C GLN A 15 4.53 -7.15 -13.21
N SER A 16 5.02 -6.05 -13.80
CA SER A 16 6.15 -5.29 -13.27
C SER A 16 5.86 -4.71 -11.88
N ALA A 17 4.64 -4.21 -11.64
CA ALA A 17 4.24 -3.68 -10.35
C ALA A 17 4.15 -4.78 -9.27
N LEU A 18 3.49 -5.89 -9.58
CA LEU A 18 3.12 -6.92 -8.59
C LEU A 18 4.21 -7.96 -8.31
N THR A 19 5.22 -8.09 -9.17
CA THR A 19 6.31 -9.08 -8.99
C THR A 19 7.50 -8.58 -8.20
N ARG A 20 7.51 -7.30 -7.80
CA ARG A 20 8.62 -6.78 -6.97
C ARG A 20 8.61 -7.48 -5.61
N ARG A 21 9.80 -7.92 -5.17
CA ARG A 21 9.96 -8.53 -3.84
C ARG A 21 9.57 -7.52 -2.77
N PRO A 22 8.66 -7.86 -1.83
CA PRO A 22 8.30 -6.98 -0.73
C PRO A 22 9.51 -6.59 0.14
N VAL A 23 9.46 -5.37 0.67
CA VAL A 23 10.47 -4.84 1.61
C VAL A 23 9.83 -4.69 2.98
N ALA A 24 10.45 -5.31 4.00
CA ALA A 24 9.95 -5.23 5.37
C ALA A 24 9.95 -3.78 5.88
N PRO A 25 8.90 -3.37 6.61
CA PRO A 25 8.89 -2.07 7.28
C PRO A 25 9.86 -2.05 8.46
N ASP A 26 10.21 -0.84 8.90
CA ASP A 26 11.01 -0.63 10.11
C ASP A 26 10.14 -0.79 11.37
N ALA A 27 8.85 -0.47 11.30
CA ALA A 27 7.86 -0.72 12.34
C ALA A 27 6.46 -0.88 11.74
N THR A 28 5.55 -1.53 12.47
CA THR A 28 4.13 -1.60 12.13
C THR A 28 3.32 -1.22 13.37
N ALA A 29 2.28 -0.39 13.21
CA ALA A 29 1.33 -0.08 14.28
C ALA A 29 -0.11 -0.30 13.81
N ALA A 30 -0.99 -0.65 14.74
CA ALA A 30 -2.43 -0.64 14.50
C ALA A 30 -3.01 0.75 14.78
N TYR A 31 -4.00 1.16 13.98
CA TYR A 31 -4.79 2.37 14.23
C TYR A 31 -6.24 2.05 14.61
N GLY A 32 -6.60 0.77 14.69
CA GLY A 32 -7.91 0.30 15.14
C GLY A 32 -7.88 -1.20 15.47
N ASP A 33 -9.06 -1.75 15.72
CA ASP A 33 -9.23 -3.13 16.21
C ASP A 33 -9.26 -4.19 15.10
N ASP A 34 -9.51 -3.80 13.85
CA ASP A 34 -9.54 -4.73 12.72
C ASP A 34 -8.11 -5.11 12.29
N PRO A 35 -7.85 -6.38 11.92
CA PRO A 35 -6.53 -6.82 11.46
C PRO A 35 -5.98 -6.09 10.23
N ASP A 36 -6.85 -5.45 9.42
CA ASP A 36 -6.44 -4.62 8.29
C ASP A 36 -6.18 -3.15 8.69
N GLN A 37 -6.46 -2.73 9.93
CA GLN A 37 -6.22 -1.36 10.38
C GLN A 37 -4.77 -1.16 10.83
N LEU A 38 -3.84 -1.26 9.88
CA LEU A 38 -2.40 -1.22 10.10
C LEU A 38 -1.69 -0.11 9.32
N ILE A 39 -0.60 0.40 9.88
CA ILE A 39 0.36 1.28 9.20
C ILE A 39 1.75 0.66 9.29
N ASP A 40 2.40 0.49 8.14
CA ASP A 40 3.81 0.15 8.04
C ASP A 40 4.65 1.43 7.91
N PHE A 41 5.62 1.60 8.79
CA PHE A 41 6.51 2.76 8.81
C PHE A 41 7.88 2.42 8.22
N TYR A 42 8.36 3.29 7.34
CA TYR A 42 9.71 3.24 6.79
C TYR A 42 10.46 4.52 7.18
N ALA A 43 11.57 4.34 7.89
CA ALA A 43 12.37 5.45 8.40
C ALA A 43 13.17 6.12 7.26
N PRO A 44 13.30 7.46 7.26
CA PRO A 44 14.08 8.18 6.26
C PRO A 44 15.55 7.77 6.33
N ARG A 45 16.16 7.50 5.17
CA ARG A 45 17.57 7.17 5.00
C ARG A 45 18.20 8.27 4.13
N GLY A 46 19.17 9.02 4.66
CA GLY A 46 19.81 10.12 3.91
C GLY A 46 20.53 11.15 4.79
N PRO A 47 21.09 12.22 4.19
CA PRO A 47 21.79 13.29 4.90
C PRO A 47 20.80 14.03 5.81
N GLY A 48 20.95 13.85 7.12
CA GLY A 48 19.96 14.22 8.15
C GLY A 48 19.90 13.18 9.27
N GLY A 49 20.27 11.92 8.96
CA GLY A 49 20.39 10.82 9.91
C GLY A 49 19.05 10.38 10.54
N PRO A 50 19.05 9.28 11.31
CA PRO A 50 17.93 8.96 12.17
C PRO A 50 17.74 10.07 13.22
N GLY A 51 16.55 10.68 13.27
CA GLY A 51 16.17 11.67 14.29
C GLY A 51 16.18 13.14 13.87
N GLY A 52 16.58 13.46 12.64
CA GLY A 52 16.34 14.78 12.05
C GLY A 52 14.90 14.95 11.54
N PRO A 53 14.39 16.19 11.40
CA PRO A 53 13.08 16.42 10.78
C PRO A 53 13.07 15.92 9.34
N ALA A 54 12.04 15.16 8.97
CA ALA A 54 11.84 14.64 7.61
C ALA A 54 10.40 14.91 7.14
N PRO A 55 10.19 15.22 5.85
CA PRO A 55 8.84 15.27 5.29
C PRO A 55 8.19 13.88 5.37
N VAL A 56 6.92 13.87 5.78
CA VAL A 56 6.11 12.64 5.85
C VAL A 56 5.38 12.43 4.53
N VAL A 57 5.40 11.20 4.03
CA VAL A 57 4.57 10.76 2.90
C VAL A 57 3.67 9.63 3.37
N VAL A 58 2.36 9.83 3.27
CA VAL A 58 1.37 8.77 3.48
C VAL A 58 1.10 8.09 2.14
N VAL A 59 1.26 6.77 2.09
CA VAL A 59 1.03 5.95 0.90
C VAL A 59 -0.21 5.10 1.11
N LEU A 60 -1.20 5.30 0.23
CA LEU A 60 -2.37 4.42 0.10
C LEU A 60 -2.13 3.48 -1.09
N HIS A 61 -2.15 2.16 -0.86
CA HIS A 61 -1.92 1.21 -1.93
C HIS A 61 -3.12 1.12 -2.89
N GLY A 62 -2.86 0.72 -4.14
CA GLY A 62 -3.90 0.42 -5.13
C GLY A 62 -4.42 -1.02 -5.03
N GLY A 63 -5.02 -1.53 -6.11
CA GLY A 63 -5.61 -2.89 -6.15
C GLY A 63 -7.14 -2.92 -6.27
N ALA A 64 -7.75 -1.77 -6.58
CA ALA A 64 -9.20 -1.60 -6.67
C ALA A 64 -9.93 -2.04 -5.38
N TRP A 65 -9.29 -1.83 -4.23
CA TRP A 65 -9.81 -2.19 -2.90
C TRP A 65 -10.19 -3.67 -2.75
N ARG A 66 -9.60 -4.56 -3.57
CA ARG A 66 -9.86 -6.00 -3.55
C ARG A 66 -8.92 -6.69 -2.56
N GLY A 67 -9.44 -7.68 -1.83
CA GLY A 67 -8.71 -8.40 -0.79
C GLY A 67 -7.32 -8.95 -1.14
N PRO A 68 -7.03 -9.44 -2.38
CA PRO A 68 -5.71 -9.97 -2.72
C PRO A 68 -4.56 -8.96 -2.69
N TYR A 69 -4.84 -7.65 -2.71
CA TYR A 69 -3.84 -6.60 -2.84
C TYR A 69 -3.74 -5.80 -1.54
N ASP A 70 -2.82 -6.21 -0.65
CA ASP A 70 -2.53 -5.51 0.61
C ASP A 70 -1.32 -4.55 0.47
N ARG A 71 -1.06 -3.71 1.47
CA ARG A 71 0.05 -2.73 1.47
C ARG A 71 1.43 -3.31 1.15
N ARG A 72 1.65 -4.62 1.27
CA ARG A 72 2.97 -5.22 1.02
C ARG A 72 3.36 -5.18 -0.45
N HIS A 73 2.40 -5.13 -1.39
CA HIS A 73 2.73 -5.04 -2.82
C HIS A 73 3.37 -3.70 -3.20
N ILE A 74 3.01 -2.61 -2.50
CA ILE A 74 3.57 -1.27 -2.72
C ILE A 74 4.81 -0.98 -1.84
N SER A 75 5.17 -1.89 -0.93
CA SER A 75 6.33 -1.74 -0.03
C SER A 75 7.66 -1.38 -0.71
N PRO A 76 7.98 -1.83 -1.95
CA PRO A 76 9.22 -1.41 -2.62
C PRO A 76 9.21 0.08 -2.97
N PHE A 77 8.04 0.66 -3.26
CA PHE A 77 7.91 2.10 -3.50
C PHE A 77 8.02 2.89 -2.20
N ALA A 78 7.42 2.41 -1.11
CA ALA A 78 7.58 3.01 0.22
C ALA A 78 9.06 3.02 0.65
N ALA A 79 9.76 1.89 0.48
CA ALA A 79 11.19 1.79 0.76
C ALA A 79 12.04 2.70 -0.13
N PHE A 80 11.68 2.85 -1.41
CA PHE A 80 12.34 3.78 -2.32
C PHE A 80 12.23 5.23 -1.84
N LEU A 81 11.02 5.68 -1.44
CA LEU A 81 10.81 7.02 -0.89
C LEU A 81 11.60 7.21 0.41
N ALA A 82 11.60 6.21 1.28
CA ALA A 82 12.40 6.24 2.50
C ALA A 82 13.91 6.39 2.20
N GLY A 83 14.41 5.71 1.17
CA GLY A 83 15.78 5.86 0.63
C GLY A 83 16.09 7.24 0.04
N ARG A 84 15.07 8.09 -0.18
CA ARG A 84 15.20 9.49 -0.61
C ARG A 84 15.07 10.49 0.54
N GLY A 85 15.00 10.02 1.79
CA GLY A 85 14.94 10.87 2.98
C GLY A 85 13.53 11.23 3.45
N PHE A 86 12.48 10.56 2.95
CA PHE A 86 11.12 10.74 3.46
C PHE A 86 10.82 9.79 4.63
N ALA A 87 10.07 10.23 5.62
CA ALA A 87 9.40 9.32 6.54
C ALA A 87 8.12 8.82 5.86
N VAL A 88 7.95 7.50 5.75
CA VAL A 88 6.82 6.94 4.96
C VAL A 88 5.89 6.15 5.87
N ALA A 89 4.61 6.46 5.81
CA ALA A 89 3.52 5.71 6.44
C ALA A 89 2.70 5.01 5.35
N SER A 90 2.87 3.70 5.20
CA SER A 90 2.13 2.88 4.23
C SER A 90 0.92 2.26 4.91
N VAL A 91 -0.26 2.77 4.58
CA VAL A 91 -1.52 2.43 5.24
C VAL A 91 -2.15 1.19 4.60
N GLU A 92 -2.58 0.26 5.44
CA GLU A 92 -3.59 -0.75 5.13
C GLU A 92 -4.96 -0.26 5.55
N TYR A 93 -6.00 -0.66 4.84
CA TYR A 93 -7.38 -0.34 5.15
C TYR A 93 -8.26 -1.55 4.85
N ARG A 94 -9.43 -1.67 5.49
CA ARG A 94 -10.35 -2.78 5.23
C ARG A 94 -10.72 -2.82 3.74
N ARG A 95 -10.48 -3.97 3.12
CA ARG A 95 -10.73 -4.25 1.70
C ARG A 95 -11.99 -5.09 1.51
N GLY A 96 -12.48 -5.13 0.28
CA GLY A 96 -13.51 -6.09 -0.11
C GLY A 96 -13.05 -7.53 0.08
N PRO A 97 -13.98 -8.48 0.28
CA PRO A 97 -13.64 -9.87 0.54
C PRO A 97 -12.69 -10.42 -0.54
N GLY A 98 -11.62 -11.07 -0.10
CA GLY A 98 -10.77 -11.87 -0.99
C GLY A 98 -11.45 -13.19 -1.36
N GLU A 99 -10.75 -14.04 -2.12
CA GLU A 99 -11.22 -15.38 -2.54
C GLU A 99 -11.51 -16.38 -1.39
N ARG A 100 -11.51 -15.93 -0.12
CA ARG A 100 -11.86 -16.72 1.08
C ARG A 100 -13.36 -17.08 1.17
N GLY A 101 -14.02 -17.22 0.03
CA GLY A 101 -15.43 -17.60 -0.14
C GLY A 101 -15.80 -18.13 -1.53
N GLY A 102 -14.82 -18.35 -2.43
CA GLY A 102 -15.07 -18.94 -3.76
C GLY A 102 -15.82 -18.06 -4.77
N GLY A 103 -16.02 -16.78 -4.47
CA GLY A 103 -16.61 -15.79 -5.38
C GLY A 103 -15.57 -14.78 -5.88
N ASP A 104 -15.92 -14.05 -6.96
CA ASP A 104 -15.10 -12.97 -7.51
C ASP A 104 -14.73 -11.95 -6.42
N ALA A 105 -13.49 -11.45 -6.46
CA ALA A 105 -13.04 -10.43 -5.52
C ALA A 105 -13.86 -9.16 -5.68
N VAL A 106 -14.78 -8.92 -4.74
CA VAL A 106 -15.61 -7.71 -4.69
C VAL A 106 -14.72 -6.54 -4.27
N ALA A 107 -14.85 -5.41 -4.97
CA ALA A 107 -14.11 -4.19 -4.67
C ALA A 107 -14.69 -3.48 -3.42
N GLY A 108 -13.82 -3.18 -2.46
CA GLY A 108 -14.10 -2.30 -1.32
C GLY A 108 -15.09 -2.83 -0.29
N ARG A 109 -15.20 -2.10 0.83
CA ARG A 109 -16.28 -2.20 1.81
C ARG A 109 -16.79 -0.80 2.10
N TRP A 110 -18.04 -0.53 1.75
CA TRP A 110 -18.66 0.74 2.12
C TRP A 110 -19.39 0.61 3.46
N PRO A 111 -19.21 1.53 4.42
CA PRO A 111 -18.32 2.71 4.39
C PRO A 111 -16.87 2.43 4.85
N ASP A 112 -16.62 1.23 5.41
CA ASP A 112 -15.38 0.85 6.10
C ASP A 112 -14.07 1.33 5.45
N THR A 113 -13.89 1.12 4.14
CA THR A 113 -12.66 1.50 3.43
C THR A 113 -12.40 3.01 3.51
N LEU A 114 -13.45 3.84 3.45
CA LEU A 114 -13.31 5.28 3.51
C LEU A 114 -13.08 5.76 4.94
N ASP A 115 -13.78 5.17 5.90
CA ASP A 115 -13.61 5.45 7.33
C ASP A 115 -12.19 5.13 7.80
N ASP A 116 -11.61 4.04 7.29
CA ASP A 116 -10.23 3.64 7.60
C ASP A 116 -9.20 4.62 7.05
N VAL A 117 -9.38 5.12 5.81
CA VAL A 117 -8.49 6.14 5.24
C VAL A 117 -8.58 7.44 6.02
N ALA A 118 -9.78 7.82 6.48
CA ALA A 118 -9.97 9.00 7.32
C ALA A 118 -9.29 8.81 8.69
N ALA A 119 -9.52 7.68 9.36
CA ALA A 119 -8.93 7.37 10.67
C ALA A 119 -7.40 7.29 10.62
N ALA A 120 -6.81 6.83 9.52
CA ALA A 120 -5.35 6.78 9.36
C ALA A 120 -4.70 8.17 9.13
N LEU A 121 -5.49 9.21 8.86
CA LEU A 121 -5.02 10.57 8.52
C LEU A 121 -5.36 11.65 9.57
N ASP A 122 -6.15 11.32 10.60
CA ASP A 122 -6.52 12.22 11.70
C ASP A 122 -5.39 12.33 12.75
#